data_AF-A0A6G0YV68-F1
#
_entry.id   AF-A0A6G0YV68-F1
#
_cell.length_a   1.000
_cell.length_b   1.000
_cell.length_c   1.000
_cell.angle_alpha   90.00
_cell.angle_beta   90.00
_cell.angle_gamma   90.00
#
_symmetry.space_group_name_H-M   'P 1'
#
loop_
_entity.id
_entity.type
_entity.pdbx_description
1 polymer ?
#
loop_
_entity_poly.entity_id
_entity_poly.type
_entity_poly.pdbx_seq_one_letter_code
_entity_poly.pdbx_strand_id
1 'polypeptide(L)'
;MSIPMADPISSNIDIIISPPYNKSTELKDPPHQARLQRWKDGTKLDDPIQPTQYLPPGKDLQWNLWKTINRMRAGRLKNEDDKCDCGERQTNEHLLICTENPVICTKDDLIEMNQNAIDLATHWLQYNI
;
A
#
# COMPACT_ATOMS: atom_id res chain seq x y z
N MET A 1 -12.98 -72.05 -24.24
CA MET A 1 -11.71 -72.09 -25.00
C MET A 1 -11.86 -71.11 -26.16
N SER A 2 -11.09 -70.08 -26.41
CA SER A 2 -10.04 -69.36 -25.68
C SER A 2 -10.12 -67.94 -26.29
N ILE A 3 -10.14 -66.90 -25.46
CA ILE A 3 -10.13 -65.51 -25.92
C ILE A 3 -8.74 -65.25 -26.53
N PRO A 4 -8.62 -64.73 -27.76
CA PRO A 4 -7.33 -64.36 -28.32
C PRO A 4 -6.77 -63.14 -27.57
N MET A 5 -5.52 -63.26 -27.12
CA MET A 5 -4.75 -62.18 -26.50
C MET A 5 -4.56 -61.05 -27.52
N ALA A 6 -5.08 -59.86 -27.20
CA ALA A 6 -4.75 -58.63 -27.91
C ALA A 6 -3.44 -58.07 -27.35
N ASP A 7 -2.55 -57.66 -28.24
CA ASP A 7 -1.24 -57.08 -27.95
C ASP A 7 -1.34 -55.81 -27.09
N PRO A 8 -0.39 -55.55 -26.18
CA PRO A 8 -0.36 -54.31 -25.44
C PRO A 8 -0.03 -53.13 -26.36
N ILE A 9 -0.96 -52.16 -26.39
CA ILE A 9 -0.81 -50.87 -27.06
C ILE A 9 0.45 -50.18 -26.54
N SER A 10 1.37 -49.90 -27.47
CA SER A 10 2.56 -49.08 -27.27
C SER A 10 2.15 -47.68 -26.78
N SER A 11 2.32 -47.43 -25.48
CA SER A 11 2.24 -46.07 -24.94
C SER A 11 3.59 -45.38 -25.09
N ASN A 12 3.79 -44.71 -26.23
CA ASN A 12 4.81 -43.68 -26.36
C ASN A 12 4.46 -42.55 -25.40
N ILE A 13 4.98 -42.63 -24.17
CA ILE A 13 5.05 -41.48 -23.27
C ILE A 13 6.31 -40.74 -23.67
N ASP A 14 6.14 -39.66 -24.44
CA ASP A 14 7.18 -38.67 -24.65
C ASP A 14 7.53 -38.07 -23.28
N ILE A 15 8.63 -38.55 -22.70
CA ILE A 15 9.24 -37.93 -21.52
C ILE A 15 9.72 -36.55 -21.98
N ILE A 16 8.95 -35.52 -21.64
CA ILE A 16 9.41 -34.14 -21.75
C ILE A 16 10.57 -33.99 -20.76
N ILE A 17 11.80 -34.15 -21.27
CA ILE A 17 13.02 -33.83 -20.55
C ILE A 17 12.98 -32.32 -20.31
N SER A 18 12.71 -31.93 -19.06
CA SER A 18 12.88 -30.55 -18.61
C SER A 18 14.34 -30.12 -18.88
N PRO A 19 14.60 -28.89 -19.35
CA PRO A 19 15.95 -28.44 -19.63
C PRO A 19 16.79 -28.48 -18.33
N PRO A 20 18.12 -28.73 -18.43
CA PRO A 20 18.97 -28.88 -17.27
C PRO A 20 18.90 -27.63 -16.40
N TYR A 21 18.57 -27.86 -15.12
CA TYR A 21 18.48 -26.85 -14.07
C TYR A 21 19.78 -26.04 -14.04
N ASN A 22 19.71 -24.80 -14.54
CA ASN A 22 20.87 -23.95 -14.69
C ASN A 22 21.32 -23.50 -13.28
N LYS A 23 22.63 -23.64 -13.05
CA LYS A 23 23.42 -23.36 -11.85
C LYS A 23 22.71 -22.51 -10.79
N SER A 24 22.65 -23.02 -9.56
CA SER A 24 22.42 -22.25 -8.35
C SER A 24 23.32 -21.01 -8.38
N THR A 25 22.74 -19.87 -8.74
CA THR A 25 23.38 -18.58 -8.57
C THR A 25 23.57 -18.42 -7.07
N GLU A 26 24.83 -18.44 -6.63
CA GLU A 26 25.16 -18.09 -5.24
C GLU A 26 24.46 -16.77 -4.92
N LEU A 27 23.61 -16.80 -3.90
CA LEU A 27 22.98 -15.62 -3.34
C LEU A 27 24.11 -14.76 -2.77
N LYS A 28 24.55 -13.76 -3.55
CA LYS A 28 25.62 -12.82 -3.16
C LYS A 28 25.27 -12.03 -1.90
N ASP A 29 23.97 -11.79 -1.70
CA ASP A 29 23.42 -11.12 -0.53
C ASP A 29 22.74 -12.13 0.39
N PRO A 30 22.71 -11.89 1.72
CA PRO A 30 21.87 -12.66 2.63
C PRO A 30 20.45 -12.78 2.07
N PRO A 31 19.79 -13.95 2.19
CA PRO A 31 18.47 -14.19 1.60
C PRO A 31 17.43 -13.09 1.89
N HIS A 32 17.54 -12.47 3.07
CA HIS A 32 16.73 -11.33 3.48
C HIS A 32 16.90 -10.10 2.58
N GLN A 33 18.13 -9.73 2.25
CA GLN A 33 18.47 -8.56 1.45
C GLN A 33 18.11 -8.78 -0.03
N ALA A 34 18.38 -9.97 -0.57
CA ALA A 34 17.96 -10.34 -1.92
C ALA A 34 16.43 -10.29 -2.10
N ARG A 35 15.67 -10.73 -1.08
CA ARG A 35 14.21 -10.63 -1.05
C ARG A 35 13.73 -9.17 -1.06
N LEU A 36 14.34 -8.33 -0.22
CA LEU A 36 14.06 -6.89 -0.16
C LEU A 36 14.28 -6.20 -1.49
N GLN A 37 15.39 -6.52 -2.15
CA GLN A 37 15.76 -5.88 -3.40
C GLN A 37 14.80 -6.26 -4.53
N ARG A 38 14.47 -7.56 -4.66
CA ARG A 38 13.45 -8.04 -5.61
C ARG A 38 12.10 -7.37 -5.39
N TRP A 39 11.71 -7.17 -4.14
CA TRP A 39 10.47 -6.48 -3.81
C TRP A 39 10.52 -5.02 -4.26
N LYS A 40 11.55 -4.26 -3.87
CA LYS A 40 11.75 -2.86 -4.29
C LYS A 40 11.78 -2.68 -5.80
N ASP A 41 12.48 -3.58 -6.50
CA ASP A 41 12.60 -3.55 -7.96
C ASP A 41 11.25 -3.78 -8.66
N GLY A 42 10.38 -4.61 -8.06
CA GLY A 42 9.03 -4.90 -8.54
C GLY A 42 7.97 -3.86 -8.14
N THR A 43 8.23 -3.06 -7.10
CA THR A 43 7.31 -2.02 -6.59
C THR A 43 7.84 -0.61 -6.83
N LYS A 44 8.40 -0.32 -8.01
CA LYS A 44 8.63 1.07 -8.43
C LYS A 44 7.27 1.76 -8.60
N LEU A 45 6.79 2.38 -7.53
CA LEU A 45 5.60 3.22 -7.52
C LEU A 45 6.09 4.67 -7.48
N ASP A 46 5.57 5.51 -8.38
CA ASP A 46 5.70 6.98 -8.32
C ASP A 46 4.80 7.54 -7.20
N ASP A 47 4.88 6.96 -6.00
CA ASP A 47 4.14 7.38 -4.82
C ASP A 47 5.13 7.97 -3.80
N PRO A 48 4.83 9.14 -3.20
CA PRO A 48 5.60 9.66 -2.07
C PRO A 48 5.68 8.67 -0.89
N ILE A 49 4.71 7.76 -0.75
CA ILE A 49 4.73 6.72 0.28
C ILE A 49 5.41 5.47 -0.28
N GLN A 50 6.73 5.40 -0.10
CA GLN A 50 7.50 4.23 -0.50
C GLN A 50 7.12 3.00 0.35
N PRO A 51 6.94 1.81 -0.27
CA PRO A 51 6.73 0.59 0.47
C PRO A 51 7.90 0.34 1.42
N THR A 52 7.64 0.30 2.73
CA THR A 52 8.63 0.05 3.78
C THR A 52 8.23 -1.17 4.62
N GLN A 53 9.23 -1.88 5.15
CA GLN A 53 8.99 -3.00 6.08
C GLN A 53 8.54 -2.53 7.47
N TYR A 54 8.73 -1.24 7.76
CA TYR A 54 8.29 -0.63 9.00
C TYR A 54 6.90 -0.07 8.82
N LEU A 55 6.09 -0.18 9.86
CA LEU A 55 4.80 0.51 9.89
C LEU A 55 5.05 2.03 9.78
N PRO A 56 4.17 2.77 9.07
CA PRO A 56 4.34 4.20 8.88
C PRO A 56 4.33 4.95 10.22
N PRO A 57 4.85 6.19 10.25
CA PRO A 57 4.75 7.06 11.42
C PRO A 57 3.33 7.09 11.99
N GLY A 58 3.25 7.06 13.32
CA GLY A 58 1.99 7.09 14.09
C GLY A 58 1.13 5.81 14.04
N LYS A 59 1.73 4.66 13.73
CA LYS A 59 1.12 3.32 13.91
C LYS A 59 0.51 3.08 15.30
N ASP A 60 1.03 3.75 16.32
CA ASP A 60 0.63 3.60 17.72
C ASP A 60 -0.46 4.62 18.12
N LEU A 61 -0.91 5.48 17.19
CA LEU A 61 -2.02 6.40 17.44
C LEU A 61 -3.34 5.62 17.63
N GLN A 62 -4.26 6.25 18.35
CA GLN A 62 -5.64 5.77 18.45
C GLN A 62 -6.23 5.56 17.05
N TRP A 63 -6.95 4.44 16.87
CA TRP A 63 -7.44 4.00 15.57
C TRP A 63 -8.18 5.09 14.79
N ASN A 64 -9.07 5.83 15.45
CA ASN A 64 -9.85 6.89 14.81
C ASN A 64 -8.96 8.01 14.30
N LEU A 65 -7.96 8.44 15.08
CA LEU A 65 -7.03 9.49 14.69
C LEU A 65 -6.16 9.04 13.51
N TRP A 66 -5.62 7.81 13.58
CA TRP A 66 -4.86 7.21 12.49
C TRP A 66 -5.70 7.14 11.21
N LYS A 67 -6.96 6.70 11.31
CA LYS A 67 -7.88 6.59 10.18
C LYS A 67 -8.18 7.96 9.55
N THR A 68 -8.41 8.99 10.37
CA THR A 68 -8.67 10.36 9.90
C THR A 68 -7.47 10.92 9.13
N ILE A 69 -6.25 10.79 9.66
CA ILE A 69 -5.03 11.24 8.97
C ILE A 69 -4.88 10.52 7.62
N ASN A 70 -5.12 9.21 7.55
CA ASN A 70 -5.02 8.47 6.29
C ASN A 70 -6.11 8.87 5.28
N ARG A 71 -7.30 9.25 5.73
CA ARG A 71 -8.34 9.81 4.86
C ARG A 71 -7.93 11.18 4.31
N MET A 72 -7.28 12.02 5.12
CA MET A 72 -6.72 13.30 4.67
C MET A 72 -5.63 13.09 3.63
N ARG A 73 -4.68 12.17 3.86
CA ARG A 73 -3.63 11.79 2.89
C ARG A 73 -4.23 11.36 1.55
N ALA A 74 -5.30 10.58 1.58
CA ALA A 74 -5.99 10.11 0.38
C ALA A 74 -6.93 11.16 -0.26
N GLY A 75 -7.16 12.31 0.39
CA GLY A 75 -8.12 13.31 -0.08
C GLY A 75 -9.56 12.80 -0.07
N ARG A 76 -9.93 11.95 0.90
CA ARG A 76 -11.24 11.30 0.96
C ARG A 76 -11.99 11.64 2.25
N LEU A 77 -12.29 12.92 2.43
CA LEU A 77 -13.30 13.37 3.38
C LEU A 77 -14.58 13.63 2.58
N LYS A 78 -15.36 12.57 2.36
CA LYS A 78 -16.61 12.69 1.60
C LYS A 78 -17.70 13.20 2.52
N ASN A 79 -18.00 14.49 2.43
CA ASN A 79 -19.34 14.97 2.67
C ASN A 79 -20.04 15.11 1.31
N GLU A 80 -21.37 14.97 1.27
CA GLU A 80 -22.14 15.18 0.03
C GLU A 80 -22.13 16.65 -0.42
N ASP A 81 -21.68 17.54 0.48
CA ASP A 81 -21.48 18.96 0.25
C ASP A 81 -20.04 19.25 -0.18
N ASP A 82 -19.86 20.00 -1.27
CA ASP A 82 -18.55 20.38 -1.81
C ASP A 82 -18.01 21.69 -1.22
N LYS A 83 -18.68 22.21 -0.18
CA LYS A 83 -18.33 23.44 0.52
C LYS A 83 -17.77 23.19 1.92
N CYS A 84 -16.80 24.01 2.27
CA CYS A 84 -16.30 24.17 3.63
C CYS A 84 -17.21 25.14 4.40
N ASP A 85 -17.21 25.05 5.73
CA ASP A 85 -17.91 25.99 6.61
C ASP A 85 -17.38 27.44 6.48
N CYS A 86 -16.15 27.61 6.00
CA CYS A 86 -15.59 28.94 5.68
C CYS A 86 -16.22 29.57 4.41
N GLY A 87 -17.06 28.82 3.68
CA GLY A 87 -17.74 29.27 2.46
C GLY A 87 -17.01 28.92 1.15
N GLU A 88 -15.76 28.49 1.21
CA GLU A 88 -14.97 28.09 0.04
C GLU A 88 -15.24 26.63 -0.38
N ARG A 89 -14.81 26.27 -1.59
CA ARG A 89 -14.89 24.87 -2.06
C ARG A 89 -13.94 23.98 -1.26
N GLN A 90 -14.47 22.91 -0.67
CA GLN A 90 -13.69 21.92 0.07
C GLN A 90 -12.88 21.04 -0.90
N THR A 91 -11.65 21.46 -1.19
CA THR A 91 -10.67 20.66 -1.94
C THR A 91 -9.73 19.92 -0.98
N ASN A 92 -8.97 18.95 -1.50
CA ASN A 92 -7.94 18.25 -0.73
C ASN A 92 -6.88 19.20 -0.15
N GLU A 93 -6.56 20.29 -0.85
CA GLU A 93 -5.63 21.29 -0.34
C GLU A 93 -6.30 22.16 0.73
N HIS A 94 -7.52 22.64 0.44
CA HIS A 94 -8.28 23.49 1.36
C HIS A 94 -8.54 22.80 2.71
N LEU A 95 -8.74 21.48 2.69
CA LEU A 95 -8.81 20.67 3.89
C LEU A 95 -7.66 20.89 4.88
N LEU A 96 -6.46 21.13 4.37
CA LEU A 96 -5.26 21.25 5.18
C LEU A 96 -4.94 22.69 5.57
N ILE A 97 -5.36 23.65 4.74
CA ILE A 97 -4.95 25.06 4.86
C ILE A 97 -6.11 26.03 5.14
N CYS A 98 -7.33 25.53 5.35
CA CYS A 98 -8.49 26.36 5.67
C CYS A 98 -8.21 27.28 6.87
N THR A 99 -8.65 28.53 6.80
CA THR A 99 -8.45 29.52 7.87
C THR A 99 -9.22 29.20 9.15
N GLU A 100 -10.26 28.38 9.05
CA GLU A 100 -11.04 27.90 10.21
C GLU A 100 -10.39 26.68 10.90
N ASN A 101 -9.36 26.07 10.30
CA ASN A 101 -8.61 25.01 10.95
C ASN A 101 -7.79 25.59 12.12
N PRO A 102 -7.56 24.81 13.19
CA PRO A 102 -6.75 25.26 14.32
C PRO A 102 -5.28 25.45 13.95
N VAL A 103 -4.80 24.74 12.93
CA VAL A 103 -3.43 24.78 12.43
C VAL A 103 -3.44 24.64 10.91
N ILE A 104 -2.45 25.25 10.26
CA ILE A 104 -2.15 24.96 8.85
C ILE A 104 -1.35 23.67 8.81
N CYS A 105 -1.83 22.70 8.04
CA CYS A 105 -1.15 21.43 7.80
C CYS A 105 -0.72 21.36 6.33
N THR A 106 0.40 20.70 6.09
CA THR A 106 0.90 20.37 4.75
C THR A 106 0.77 18.87 4.50
N LYS A 107 1.00 18.44 3.25
CA LYS A 107 1.09 17.00 2.93
C LYS A 107 2.28 16.35 3.64
N ASP A 108 3.39 17.06 3.80
CA ASP A 108 4.57 16.56 4.48
C ASP A 108 4.29 16.33 5.97
N ASP A 109 3.58 17.27 6.62
CA ASP A 109 3.11 17.10 8.00
C ASP A 109 2.27 15.82 8.15
N LEU A 110 1.37 15.56 7.19
CA LEU A 110 0.60 14.33 7.16
C LEU A 110 1.49 13.10 6.99
N ILE A 111 2.50 13.12 6.11
CA ILE A 111 3.41 11.98 5.86
C ILE A 111 4.25 11.68 7.11
N GLU A 112 4.84 12.71 7.70
CA GLU A 112 5.66 12.63 8.92
C GLU A 112 4.82 12.33 10.17
N MET A 113 3.51 12.56 10.10
CA MET A 113 2.56 12.36 11.20
C MET A 113 2.94 13.21 12.42
N ASN A 114 3.34 14.46 12.16
CA ASN A 114 3.79 15.38 13.20
C ASN A 114 2.61 16.04 13.94
N GLN A 115 2.92 16.97 14.85
CA GLN A 115 1.91 17.59 15.70
C GLN A 115 0.84 18.36 14.91
N ASN A 116 1.21 19.04 13.81
CA ASN A 116 0.24 19.75 12.96
C ASN A 116 -0.80 18.77 12.38
N ALA A 117 -0.34 17.59 11.92
CA ALA A 117 -1.23 16.55 11.42
C ALA A 117 -2.14 15.97 12.52
N ILE A 118 -1.60 15.80 13.73
CA ILE A 118 -2.37 15.31 14.89
C ILE A 118 -3.43 16.33 15.31
N ASP A 119 -3.07 17.60 15.44
CA ASP A 119 -3.97 18.68 15.88
C ASP A 119 -5.09 18.90 14.86
N LEU A 120 -4.73 18.94 13.57
CA LEU A 120 -5.70 19.04 12.50
C LEU A 120 -6.64 17.83 12.50
N ALA A 121 -6.12 16.61 12.52
CA ALA A 121 -6.95 15.41 12.53
C ALA A 121 -7.84 15.31 13.78
N THR A 122 -7.39 15.82 14.92
CA THR A 122 -8.18 15.88 16.15
C THR A 122 -9.37 16.83 16.03
N HIS A 123 -9.19 17.99 15.39
CA HIS A 123 -10.29 18.90 15.07
C HIS A 123 -11.32 18.22 14.16
N TRP A 124 -10.84 17.59 13.09
CA TRP A 124 -11.67 16.91 12.12
C TRP A 124 -12.40 15.68 12.68
N LEU A 125 -11.87 15.00 13.71
CA LEU A 125 -12.58 13.91 14.41
C LEU A 125 -13.95 14.33 14.97
N GLN A 126 -14.13 15.61 15.31
CA GLN A 126 -15.41 16.12 15.84
C GLN A 126 -16.54 16.07 14.81
N TYR A 127 -16.20 16.05 13.52
CA TYR A 127 -17.12 16.03 12.40
C TYR A 127 -17.44 14.61 11.90
N ASN A 128 -16.97 13.58 12.62
CA ASN A 128 -17.25 12.16 12.40
C ASN A 128 -16.97 11.67 10.95
N ILE A 129 -15.88 12.15 10.37
CA ILE A 129 -15.44 11.91 9.00
C ILE A 129 -14.77 10.56 8.82
#